data_AF-A0A2H0NEI7-F1
#
_entry.id   AF-A0A2H0NEI7-F1
#
_cell.length_a   1.000
_cell.length_b   1.000
_cell.length_c   1.000
_cell.angle_alpha   90.00
_cell.angle_beta   90.00
_cell.angle_gamma   90.00
#
_symmetry.space_group_name_H-M   'P 1'
#
loop_
_entity.id
_entity.type
_entity.pdbx_description
1 polymer ?
#
loop_
_entity_poly.entity_id
_entity_poly.type
_entity_poly.pdbx_seq_one_letter_code
_entity_poly.pdbx_strand_id
1 'polypeptide(L)'
;MLKFFKKYTLPSLLSKEVEDDWTVLDLGCGRNSSLRCLDNYKVGFDMYLPYIEKSKTKKIHDEYVIGDLRDVLPFDDNSFDCVVATEVIEHLEKEEGIRMLKEMERVARKKIILTTPNGFLPVDTGPEDNPEEEHISGWKVIDFKGQGFEVFGLNELKFFGELRRE
;
A
#
# COMPACT_ATOMS: atom_id res chain seq x y z
N MET A 1 35.70 -6.17 -2.97
CA MET A 1 34.83 -5.02 -2.59
C MET A 1 33.45 -5.28 -3.18
N LEU A 2 32.59 -6.03 -2.48
CA LEU A 2 31.24 -6.33 -2.96
C LEU A 2 30.37 -5.07 -2.86
N LYS A 3 29.94 -4.57 -4.02
CA LYS A 3 28.87 -3.56 -4.10
C LYS A 3 27.55 -4.30 -3.89
N PHE A 4 27.04 -4.34 -2.66
CA PHE A 4 25.67 -4.74 -2.38
C PHE A 4 24.73 -3.71 -3.02
N PHE A 5 23.93 -4.13 -4.00
CA PHE A 5 22.99 -3.26 -4.69
C PHE A 5 21.80 -2.95 -3.77
N LYS A 6 21.65 -1.69 -3.36
CA LYS A 6 20.54 -1.11 -2.58
C LYS A 6 19.13 -1.16 -3.26
N LYS A 7 18.86 -2.07 -4.21
CA LYS A 7 17.98 -1.71 -5.34
C LYS A 7 16.46 -1.90 -5.21
N TYR A 8 15.91 -2.39 -4.09
CA TYR A 8 14.45 -2.67 -4.00
C TYR A 8 13.81 -2.42 -2.63
N THR A 9 14.07 -1.27 -2.01
CA THR A 9 13.25 -0.81 -0.86
C THR A 9 12.00 -0.10 -1.35
N LEU A 10 10.92 -0.08 -0.54
CA LEU A 10 9.70 0.64 -0.89
C LEU A 10 9.95 2.14 -1.18
N PRO A 11 10.71 2.90 -0.37
CA PRO A 11 11.04 4.29 -0.72
C PRO A 11 11.75 4.42 -2.08
N SER A 12 12.67 3.50 -2.41
CA SER A 12 13.35 3.53 -3.71
C SER A 12 12.41 3.20 -4.87
N LEU A 13 11.41 2.35 -4.66
CA LEU A 13 10.37 2.09 -5.65
C LEU A 13 9.50 3.33 -5.85
N LEU A 14 9.00 3.91 -4.76
CA LEU A 14 8.14 5.08 -4.79
C LEU A 14 8.82 6.26 -5.52
N SER A 15 10.06 6.59 -5.17
CA SER A 15 10.82 7.66 -5.83
C SER A 15 11.17 7.39 -7.30
N LYS A 16 11.05 6.13 -7.76
CA LYS A 16 11.28 5.76 -9.16
C LYS A 16 9.99 5.75 -9.96
N GLU A 17 8.89 5.37 -9.33
CA GLU A 17 7.63 5.10 -10.02
C GLU A 17 6.62 6.25 -9.93
N VAL A 18 6.81 7.18 -9.02
CA VAL A 18 5.97 8.39 -8.86
C VAL A 18 6.74 9.58 -9.39
N GLU A 19 6.17 10.29 -10.36
CA GLU A 19 6.75 11.51 -10.92
C GLU A 19 6.55 12.70 -9.96
N ASP A 20 7.47 13.65 -9.96
CA ASP A 20 7.50 14.76 -9.00
C ASP A 20 6.24 15.66 -9.05
N ASP A 21 5.58 15.78 -10.21
CA ASP A 21 4.41 16.65 -10.42
C ASP A 21 3.06 15.98 -10.16
N TRP A 22 3.05 14.70 -9.77
CA TRP A 22 1.83 13.92 -9.58
C TRP A 22 1.13 14.21 -8.24
N THR A 23 -0.20 14.17 -8.25
CA THR A 23 -0.99 14.06 -7.02
C THR A 23 -1.10 12.61 -6.57
N VAL A 24 -0.93 12.35 -5.26
CA VAL A 24 -0.88 11.00 -4.71
C VAL A 24 -1.93 10.80 -3.62
N LEU A 25 -2.73 9.75 -3.74
CA LEU A 25 -3.61 9.26 -2.69
C LEU A 25 -2.97 8.06 -1.98
N ASP A 26 -2.83 8.13 -0.66
CA ASP A 26 -2.31 7.05 0.18
C ASP A 26 -3.46 6.39 0.96
N LEU A 27 -3.92 5.23 0.52
CA LEU A 27 -4.97 4.45 1.18
C LEU A 27 -4.37 3.63 2.31
N GLY A 28 -4.95 3.70 3.50
CA GLY A 28 -4.38 3.11 4.71
C GLY A 28 -3.08 3.80 5.12
N CYS A 29 -3.04 5.13 5.06
CA CYS A 29 -1.79 5.90 5.16
C CYS A 29 -1.04 5.72 6.50
N GLY A 30 -1.76 5.29 7.54
CA GLY A 30 -1.23 5.00 8.85
C GLY A 30 -0.48 6.16 9.49
N ARG A 31 0.44 5.81 10.38
CA ARG A 31 1.21 6.77 11.21
C ARG A 31 2.61 7.09 10.68
N ASN A 32 3.09 6.36 9.69
CA ASN A 32 4.50 6.29 9.27
C ASN A 32 4.67 5.95 7.76
N SER A 33 3.80 6.48 6.89
CA SER A 33 3.86 6.17 5.45
C SER A 33 5.25 6.42 4.84
N SER A 34 5.63 5.53 3.92
CA SER A 34 6.87 5.64 3.15
C SER A 34 6.84 6.82 2.16
N LEU A 35 5.66 7.36 1.82
CA LEU A 35 5.53 8.53 0.95
C LEU A 35 6.16 9.80 1.53
N ARG A 36 6.57 9.81 2.81
CA ARG A 36 7.38 10.88 3.39
C ARG A 36 8.70 11.14 2.63
N CYS A 37 9.14 10.20 1.78
CA CYS A 37 10.33 10.39 0.95
C CYS A 37 10.06 11.17 -0.35
N LEU A 38 8.81 11.52 -0.63
CA LEU A 38 8.37 12.21 -1.84
C LEU A 38 7.88 13.62 -1.53
N ASP A 39 8.12 14.56 -2.45
CA ASP A 39 7.72 15.98 -2.31
C ASP A 39 6.42 16.30 -3.09
N ASN A 40 5.65 15.27 -3.45
CA ASN A 40 4.36 15.39 -4.12
C ASN A 40 3.30 16.05 -3.22
N TYR A 41 2.22 16.55 -3.82
CA TYR A 41 0.99 16.81 -3.09
C TYR A 41 0.30 15.48 -2.76
N LYS A 42 0.11 15.21 -1.46
CA LYS A 42 -0.29 13.91 -0.94
C LYS A 42 -1.55 14.02 -0.07
N VAL A 43 -2.52 13.15 -0.31
CA VAL A 43 -3.73 12.98 0.52
C VAL A 43 -3.65 11.63 1.22
N GLY A 44 -3.69 11.63 2.54
CA GLY A 44 -3.75 10.39 3.35
C GLY A 44 -5.19 10.00 3.66
N PHE A 45 -5.55 8.74 3.43
CA PHE A 45 -6.85 8.17 3.78
C PHE A 45 -6.66 7.04 4.79
N ASP A 46 -7.31 7.11 5.95
CA ASP A 46 -7.23 6.06 6.97
C ASP A 46 -8.46 6.10 7.89
N MET A 47 -8.91 4.95 8.36
CA MET A 47 -10.05 4.86 9.28
C MET A 47 -9.66 5.19 10.73
N TYR A 48 -8.39 4.99 11.08
CA TYR A 48 -7.92 5.06 12.46
C TYR A 48 -7.34 6.44 12.78
N LEU A 49 -8.17 7.30 13.35
CA LEU A 49 -7.82 8.69 13.71
C LEU A 49 -6.50 8.83 14.49
N PRO A 50 -6.15 7.98 15.49
CA PRO A 50 -4.86 8.09 16.18
C PRO A 50 -3.64 7.97 15.25
N TYR A 51 -3.76 7.26 14.12
CA TYR A 51 -2.69 7.15 13.13
C TYR A 51 -2.57 8.40 12.28
N ILE A 52 -3.71 8.94 11.82
CA ILE A 52 -3.77 10.23 11.11
C ILE A 52 -3.13 11.33 11.96
N GLU A 53 -3.47 11.43 13.24
CA GLU A 53 -2.89 12.46 14.12
C GLU A 53 -1.37 12.30 14.26
N LYS A 54 -0.87 11.07 14.42
CA LYS A 54 0.58 10.79 14.40
C LYS A 54 1.23 11.18 13.06
N SER A 55 0.58 10.91 11.93
CA SER A 55 1.07 11.31 10.60
C SER A 55 1.12 12.83 10.42
N LYS A 56 0.09 13.55 10.88
CA LYS A 56 0.04 15.04 10.85
C LYS A 56 1.22 15.66 11.60
N THR A 57 1.58 15.13 12.78
CA THR A 57 2.74 15.64 13.55
C THR A 57 4.06 15.54 12.77
N LYS A 58 4.14 14.57 11.85
CA LYS A 58 5.31 14.32 10.99
C LYS A 58 5.21 15.01 9.63
N LYS A 59 4.08 15.68 9.34
CA LYS A 59 3.79 16.36 8.06
C LYS A 59 4.03 15.44 6.85
N ILE A 60 3.56 14.20 6.93
CA ILE A 60 3.76 13.22 5.84
C ILE A 60 2.85 13.54 4.65
N HIS A 61 1.60 13.93 4.90
CA HIS A 61 0.61 14.29 3.88
C HIS A 61 0.18 15.75 4.05
N ASP A 62 -0.27 16.35 2.95
CA ASP A 62 -0.80 17.72 2.89
C ASP A 62 -2.25 17.78 3.38
N GLU A 63 -3.03 16.74 3.07
CA GLU A 63 -4.42 16.58 3.51
C GLU A 63 -4.71 15.17 4.04
N TYR A 64 -5.79 15.06 4.83
CA TYR A 64 -6.22 13.80 5.42
C TYR A 64 -7.72 13.63 5.33
N VAL A 65 -8.15 12.43 4.98
CA VAL A 65 -9.54 12.01 4.94
C VAL A 65 -9.70 10.82 5.89
N ILE A 66 -10.64 10.93 6.83
CA ILE A 66 -11.03 9.81 7.69
C ILE A 66 -12.13 9.05 6.97
N GLY A 67 -11.94 7.75 6.78
CA GLY A 67 -12.92 6.91 6.13
C GLY A 67 -12.52 5.45 6.12
N ASP A 68 -13.47 4.60 5.72
CA ASP A 68 -13.32 3.16 5.66
C ASP A 68 -13.14 2.69 4.22
N LEU A 69 -12.13 1.85 3.96
CA LEU A 69 -11.88 1.30 2.62
C LEU A 69 -12.92 0.26 2.18
N ARG A 70 -13.79 -0.19 3.10
CA ARG A 70 -14.94 -1.04 2.80
C ARG A 70 -16.07 -0.28 2.09
N ASP A 71 -16.07 1.05 2.21
CA ASP A 71 -17.01 1.96 1.57
C ASP A 71 -16.50 2.48 0.22
N VAL A 72 -17.37 3.16 -0.53
CA VAL A 72 -16.98 3.88 -1.76
C VAL A 72 -16.11 5.08 -1.38
N LEU A 73 -14.99 5.25 -2.08
CA LEU A 73 -14.07 6.35 -1.80
C LEU A 73 -14.73 7.70 -2.13
N PRO A 74 -14.61 8.71 -1.25
CA PRO A 74 -15.25 10.03 -1.42
C PRO A 74 -14.47 10.93 -2.38
N PHE A 75 -14.01 10.36 -3.51
CA PHE A 75 -13.23 11.04 -4.54
C PHE A 75 -13.84 10.80 -5.91
N ASP A 76 -13.71 11.79 -6.79
CA ASP A 76 -14.14 11.68 -8.18
C ASP A 76 -13.24 10.71 -8.97
N ASP A 77 -13.77 10.24 -10.10
CA ASP A 77 -13.02 9.41 -11.03
C ASP A 77 -11.77 10.15 -11.55
N ASN A 78 -10.64 9.45 -11.68
CA ASN A 78 -9.38 10.00 -12.18
C ASN A 78 -8.90 11.28 -11.44
N SER A 79 -9.22 11.42 -10.16
CA SER A 79 -8.89 12.59 -9.33
C SER A 79 -7.43 12.62 -8.87
N PHE A 80 -6.75 11.46 -8.83
CA PHE A 80 -5.34 11.36 -8.43
C PHE A 80 -4.48 10.79 -9.55
N ASP A 81 -3.28 11.33 -9.75
CA ASP A 81 -2.34 10.75 -10.72
C ASP A 81 -1.87 9.36 -10.29
N CYS A 82 -1.59 9.17 -9.00
CA CYS A 82 -1.17 7.90 -8.42
C CYS A 82 -1.98 7.55 -7.17
N VAL A 83 -2.36 6.29 -7.04
CA VAL A 83 -2.97 5.73 -5.82
C VAL A 83 -2.04 4.67 -5.25
N VAL A 84 -1.71 4.80 -3.97
CA VAL A 84 -0.80 3.93 -3.24
C VAL A 84 -1.55 3.25 -2.10
N ALA A 85 -1.28 1.95 -1.89
CA ALA A 85 -1.75 1.21 -0.72
C ALA A 85 -0.64 0.27 -0.23
N THR A 86 -0.04 0.56 0.92
CA THR A 86 1.12 -0.19 1.43
C THR A 86 0.72 -1.07 2.60
N GLU A 87 0.74 -2.39 2.43
CA GLU A 87 0.36 -3.36 3.47
C GLU A 87 -1.05 -3.07 4.02
N VAL A 88 -2.06 -3.14 3.13
CA VAL A 88 -3.45 -2.75 3.45
C VAL A 88 -4.45 -3.84 3.10
N ILE A 89 -4.33 -4.41 1.90
CA ILE A 89 -5.35 -5.30 1.32
C ILE A 89 -5.50 -6.63 2.10
N GLU A 90 -4.48 -7.03 2.86
CA GLU A 90 -4.50 -8.17 3.77
C GLU A 90 -5.38 -7.98 5.02
N HIS A 91 -5.70 -6.74 5.37
CA HIS A 91 -6.60 -6.39 6.48
C HIS A 91 -8.08 -6.40 6.08
N LEU A 92 -8.36 -6.64 4.81
CA LEU A 92 -9.71 -6.69 4.26
C LEU A 92 -10.08 -8.13 3.93
N GLU A 93 -11.38 -8.44 4.00
CA GLU A 93 -11.88 -9.68 3.41
C GLU A 93 -11.60 -9.70 1.91
N LYS A 94 -11.54 -10.88 1.29
CA LYS A 94 -11.18 -10.99 -0.15
C LYS A 94 -12.11 -10.17 -1.04
N GLU A 95 -13.41 -10.21 -0.77
CA GLU A 95 -14.41 -9.45 -1.52
C GLU A 95 -14.27 -7.94 -1.30
N GLU A 96 -13.86 -7.52 -0.12
CA GLU A 96 -13.57 -6.11 0.22
C GLU A 96 -12.32 -5.63 -0.50
N GLY A 97 -11.22 -6.40 -0.47
CA GLY A 97 -10.01 -6.08 -1.22
C GLY A 97 -10.25 -6.00 -2.73
N ILE A 98 -11.10 -6.86 -3.31
CA ILE A 98 -11.49 -6.74 -4.72
C ILE A 98 -12.25 -5.42 -4.98
N ARG A 99 -13.13 -4.99 -4.06
CA ARG A 99 -13.82 -3.69 -4.20
C ARG A 99 -12.85 -2.52 -4.05
N MET A 100 -11.92 -2.59 -3.10
CA MET A 100 -10.86 -1.60 -2.93
C MET A 100 -10.04 -1.46 -4.21
N LEU A 101 -9.61 -2.56 -4.84
CA LEU A 101 -8.85 -2.50 -6.11
C LEU A 101 -9.63 -1.78 -7.22
N LYS A 102 -10.94 -2.01 -7.32
CA LYS A 102 -11.80 -1.30 -8.30
C LYS A 102 -11.93 0.19 -7.98
N GLU A 103 -12.03 0.55 -6.71
CA GLU A 103 -12.04 1.95 -6.30
C GLU A 103 -10.69 2.64 -6.56
N MET A 104 -9.57 1.93 -6.34
CA MET A 104 -8.24 2.41 -6.72
C MET A 104 -8.16 2.68 -8.23
N GLU A 105 -8.66 1.76 -9.06
CA GLU A 105 -8.76 1.95 -10.52
C GLU A 105 -9.65 3.13 -10.91
N ARG A 106 -10.77 3.31 -10.22
CA ARG A 106 -11.70 4.42 -10.50
C ARG A 106 -11.07 5.78 -10.22
N VAL A 107 -10.39 5.94 -9.08
CA VAL A 107 -9.86 7.23 -8.65
C VAL A 107 -8.45 7.52 -9.20
N ALA A 108 -7.70 6.49 -9.58
CA ALA A 108 -6.39 6.62 -10.23
C ALA A 108 -6.51 7.03 -11.69
N ARG A 109 -5.76 8.05 -12.10
CA ARG A 109 -5.65 8.51 -13.48
C ARG A 109 -4.56 7.80 -14.27
N LYS A 110 -3.42 7.51 -13.63
CA LYS A 110 -2.23 7.02 -14.33
C LYS A 110 -1.66 5.74 -13.73
N LYS A 111 -1.54 5.65 -12.40
CA LYS A 111 -0.82 4.54 -11.77
C LYS A 111 -1.46 4.10 -10.45
N ILE A 112 -1.39 2.80 -10.21
CA ILE A 112 -1.69 2.19 -8.91
C ILE A 112 -0.42 1.47 -8.45
N ILE A 113 -0.04 1.67 -7.18
CA ILE A 113 1.07 0.97 -6.54
C ILE A 113 0.53 0.35 -5.25
N LEU A 114 0.71 -0.96 -5.08
CA LEU A 114 0.34 -1.60 -3.82
C LEU A 114 1.37 -2.63 -3.39
N THR A 115 1.47 -2.84 -2.08
CA THR A 115 2.28 -3.90 -1.48
C THR A 115 1.44 -4.70 -0.49
N THR A 116 1.78 -5.99 -0.38
CA THR A 116 1.14 -6.92 0.55
C THR A 116 2.04 -8.16 0.65
N PRO A 117 1.95 -8.95 1.74
CA PRO A 117 2.58 -10.26 1.82
C PRO A 117 2.15 -11.20 0.68
N ASN A 118 3.08 -12.03 0.20
CA ASN A 118 2.75 -13.06 -0.79
C ASN A 118 2.16 -14.30 -0.10
N GLY A 119 0.83 -14.36 -0.03
CA GLY A 119 0.06 -15.37 0.67
C GLY A 119 -0.58 -14.82 1.94
N PHE A 120 -1.03 -15.71 2.81
CA PHE A 120 -1.50 -15.33 4.15
C PHE A 120 -0.30 -15.31 5.10
N LEU A 121 -0.12 -14.20 5.82
CA LEU A 121 0.91 -14.05 6.83
C LEU A 121 0.23 -13.66 8.14
N PRO A 122 0.14 -14.56 9.14
CA PRO A 122 -0.40 -14.19 10.44
C PRO A 122 0.54 -13.19 11.13
N VAL A 123 -0.02 -12.21 11.83
CA VAL A 123 0.74 -11.25 12.62
C VAL A 123 1.03 -11.88 14.00
N ASP A 124 2.30 -12.12 14.33
CA ASP A 124 2.74 -12.74 15.61
C ASP A 124 2.56 -11.82 16.84
N THR A 125 2.34 -10.53 16.61
CA THR A 125 2.05 -9.52 17.65
C THR A 125 0.66 -8.96 17.43
N GLY A 126 -0.30 -9.45 18.22
CA GLY A 126 -1.64 -8.88 18.27
C GLY A 126 -1.62 -7.37 18.62
N PRO A 127 -2.69 -6.65 18.27
CA PRO A 127 -2.72 -5.19 18.19
C PRO A 127 -2.73 -4.57 19.58
N GLU A 128 -1.58 -4.18 20.11
CA GLU A 128 -1.57 -3.38 21.35
C GLU A 128 -2.07 -1.93 21.12
N ASP A 129 -2.37 -1.51 19.88
CA ASP A 129 -2.86 -0.15 19.58
C ASP A 129 -3.94 0.02 18.47
N ASN A 130 -4.20 -0.96 17.57
CA ASN A 130 -5.21 -0.82 16.51
C ASN A 130 -5.76 -2.19 16.04
N PRO A 131 -7.02 -2.57 16.36
CA PRO A 131 -7.59 -3.86 15.95
C PRO A 131 -7.68 -4.06 14.43
N GLU A 132 -7.70 -2.98 13.65
CA GLU A 132 -7.77 -3.03 12.19
C GLU A 132 -6.45 -3.46 11.52
N GLU A 133 -5.37 -3.70 12.29
CA GLU A 133 -4.09 -4.22 11.76
C GLU A 133 -4.05 -5.76 11.65
N GLU A 134 -5.12 -6.47 11.99
CA GLU A 134 -5.16 -7.93 11.83
C GLU A 134 -5.09 -8.32 10.35
N HIS A 135 -4.25 -9.30 10.01
CA HIS A 135 -4.24 -9.89 8.67
C HIS A 135 -5.33 -10.95 8.61
N ILE A 136 -6.42 -10.66 7.90
CA ILE A 136 -7.59 -11.56 7.80
C ILE A 136 -7.69 -12.25 6.44
N SER A 137 -6.94 -11.77 5.42
CA SER A 137 -6.87 -12.41 4.11
C SER A 137 -5.44 -12.52 3.59
N GLY A 138 -5.22 -13.44 2.64
CA GLY A 138 -3.92 -13.67 2.02
C GLY A 138 -3.95 -13.52 0.52
N TRP A 139 -2.97 -12.84 -0.07
CA TRP A 139 -2.96 -12.49 -1.50
C TRP A 139 -1.74 -13.03 -2.22
N LYS A 140 -1.96 -13.73 -3.33
CA LYS A 140 -0.88 -14.33 -4.12
C LYS A 140 -0.64 -13.52 -5.38
N VAL A 141 0.55 -13.68 -5.96
CA VAL A 141 0.92 -13.10 -7.27
C VAL A 141 -0.15 -13.33 -8.35
N ILE A 142 -0.80 -14.50 -8.36
CA ILE A 142 -1.83 -14.83 -9.35
C ILE A 142 -3.09 -13.97 -9.20
N ASP A 143 -3.43 -13.55 -7.98
CA ASP A 143 -4.61 -12.73 -7.71
C ASP A 143 -4.46 -11.36 -8.39
N PHE A 144 -3.26 -10.77 -8.32
CA PHE A 144 -2.96 -9.47 -8.93
C PHE A 144 -2.74 -9.55 -10.44
N LYS A 145 -2.07 -10.60 -10.94
CA LYS A 145 -1.94 -10.81 -12.39
C LYS A 145 -3.29 -11.00 -13.06
N GLY A 146 -4.24 -11.65 -12.39
CA GLY A 146 -5.62 -11.80 -12.87
C GLY A 146 -6.35 -10.47 -13.04
N GLN A 147 -5.93 -9.44 -12.29
CA GLN A 147 -6.45 -8.07 -12.35
C GLN A 147 -5.58 -7.14 -13.24
N GLY A 148 -4.61 -7.69 -13.98
CA GLY A 148 -3.78 -6.91 -14.91
C GLY A 148 -2.57 -6.21 -14.29
N PHE A 149 -2.26 -6.44 -13.01
CA PHE A 149 -1.07 -5.85 -12.38
C PHE A 149 0.23 -6.54 -12.80
N GLU A 150 1.28 -5.75 -12.97
CA GLU A 150 2.66 -6.24 -12.94
C GLU A 150 3.10 -6.44 -11.49
N VAL A 151 3.67 -7.60 -11.19
CA VAL A 151 3.99 -7.98 -9.80
C VAL A 151 5.49 -8.23 -9.65
N PHE A 152 6.09 -7.58 -8.65
CA PHE A 152 7.51 -7.68 -8.32
C PHE A 152 7.70 -7.98 -6.84
N GLY A 153 8.75 -8.72 -6.49
CA GLY A 153 9.15 -8.91 -5.09
C GLY A 153 10.00 -7.74 -4.58
N LEU A 154 9.71 -7.27 -3.37
CA LEU A 154 10.49 -6.25 -2.66
C LEU A 154 11.51 -6.89 -1.70
N ASN A 155 12.62 -6.19 -1.44
CA ASN A 155 13.67 -6.59 -0.47
C ASN A 155 14.40 -7.93 -0.72
N GLU A 156 14.70 -8.29 -1.97
CA GLU A 156 15.56 -9.44 -2.33
C GLU A 156 15.14 -10.84 -1.83
N LEU A 157 14.00 -11.00 -1.15
CA LEU A 157 13.38 -12.30 -0.86
C LEU A 157 12.69 -12.86 -2.11
N LYS A 158 13.48 -13.05 -3.18
CA LYS A 158 13.09 -13.78 -4.39
C LYS A 158 13.24 -15.31 -4.25
N PHE A 159 13.59 -15.83 -3.07
CA PHE A 159 13.88 -17.25 -2.89
C PHE A 159 13.31 -17.82 -1.59
N PHE A 160 12.04 -18.22 -1.62
CA PHE A 160 11.58 -19.47 -1.01
C PHE A 160 10.51 -20.10 -1.93
N GLY A 161 10.85 -20.24 -3.21
CA GLY A 161 10.18 -21.17 -4.12
C GLY A 161 10.99 -22.46 -4.16
N GLU A 162 10.41 -23.55 -3.67
CA GLU A 162 10.90 -24.93 -3.66
C GLU A 162 12.22 -25.22 -2.92
N LEU A 163 12.12 -25.64 -1.65
CA LEU A 163 13.07 -26.58 -1.06
C LEU A 163 12.93 -27.92 -1.80
N ARG A 164 13.90 -28.25 -2.67
CA ARG A 164 14.09 -29.62 -3.13
C ARG A 164 15.13 -30.30 -2.25
N ARG A 165 14.73 -31.45 -1.72
CA ARG A 165 15.59 -32.43 -1.04
C ARG A 165 16.13 -33.37 -2.13
N GLU A 166 17.44 -33.53 -2.21
CA GLU A 166 18.04 -34.75 -2.78
C GLU A 166 18.03 -35.85 -1.71
#